data_AF-A0A2D5EST9-F1
#
_entry.id   AF-A0A2D5EST9-F1
#
_cell.length_a   1.000
_cell.length_b   1.000
_cell.length_c   1.000
_cell.angle_alpha   90.00
_cell.angle_beta   90.00
_cell.angle_gamma   90.00
#
_symmetry.space_group_name_H-M   'P 1'
#
loop_
_entity.id
_entity.type
_entity.pdbx_description
1 polymer ?
#
loop_
_entity_poly.entity_id
_entity_poly.type
_entity_poly.pdbx_seq_one_letter_code
_entity_poly.pdbx_strand_id
1 'polypeptide(L)'
;MGALIVMLIGLLVIGGIAWLVVWAKRTQEAFVAAWRAVAEARPGAQFDPGKAGLLSHRPASIHVLVGQAFVRVDTYVVSTGKSSTTYTRARAAFPVGAGPVFRVYQQGMLASIGKALGTQDVTLGGDPAFDERFMVKCDDPEATGAAWTRRAKALMKGFSELRASSDGELITLVLFGARKEPAILNGLMDLAGELASYGARELAQAAQKGEARYEGGSGRWDVPSRPRLRIGTPRGEVQGTVVGGHPGLRLELAPERAVPAFRATIGGGEVEGLPPGVLTEGATRLLPALEGATISSEPSALRLWWPTVPGGETVGAGARFLAELAGGDRSLGAFR
;
A
#
# COMPACT_ATOMS: atom_id res chain seq x y z
N MET A 1 -42.28 52.15 -23.27
CA MET A 1 -40.82 52.08 -23.02
C MET A 1 -40.46 51.03 -21.95
N GLY A 2 -41.13 50.99 -20.79
CA GLY A 2 -40.82 50.04 -19.72
C GLY A 2 -40.94 48.54 -20.08
N ALA A 3 -41.94 48.11 -20.84
CA ALA A 3 -42.12 46.70 -21.22
C ALA A 3 -40.98 46.15 -22.09
N LEU A 4 -40.42 46.99 -22.98
CA LEU A 4 -39.29 46.63 -23.83
C LEU A 4 -38.03 46.37 -23.01
N ILE A 5 -37.78 47.20 -21.99
CA ILE A 5 -36.63 47.09 -21.09
C ILE A 5 -36.72 45.79 -20.27
N VAL A 6 -37.89 45.47 -19.73
CA VAL A 6 -38.11 44.22 -18.98
C VAL A 6 -37.89 42.98 -19.85
N MET A 7 -38.36 43.01 -21.10
CA MET A 7 -38.14 41.90 -22.05
C MET A 7 -36.66 41.71 -22.39
N LEU A 8 -35.91 42.81 -22.56
CA LEU A 8 -34.49 42.78 -22.89
C LEU A 8 -33.63 42.25 -21.72
N ILE A 9 -33.96 42.66 -20.49
CA ILE A 9 -33.34 42.12 -19.27
C ILE A 9 -33.64 40.62 -19.15
N GLY A 10 -34.89 40.20 -19.38
CA GLY A 10 -35.27 38.78 -19.36
C GLY A 10 -34.47 37.94 -20.35
N LEU A 11 -34.30 38.42 -21.59
CA LEU A 11 -33.49 37.75 -22.61
C LEU A 11 -32.01 37.66 -22.24
N LEU A 12 -31.44 38.70 -21.63
CA LEU A 12 -30.06 38.69 -21.15
C LEU A 12 -29.84 37.68 -20.02
N VAL A 13 -30.79 37.58 -19.08
CA VAL A 13 -30.72 36.60 -17.98
C VAL A 13 -30.79 35.17 -18.53
N ILE A 14 -31.74 34.89 -19.42
CA ILE A 14 -31.88 33.56 -20.04
C ILE A 14 -30.63 33.21 -20.86
N GLY A 15 -30.13 34.16 -21.66
CA GLY A 15 -28.90 33.98 -22.44
C GLY A 15 -27.68 33.73 -21.55
N GLY A 16 -27.55 34.45 -20.44
CA GLY A 16 -26.48 34.26 -19.45
C GLY A 16 -26.54 32.88 -18.79
N ILE A 17 -27.73 32.42 -18.38
CA ILE A 17 -27.93 31.09 -17.81
C ILE A 17 -27.58 30.00 -18.83
N ALA A 18 -28.08 30.11 -20.07
CA ALA A 18 -27.77 29.15 -21.13
C ALA A 18 -26.27 29.08 -21.43
N TRP A 19 -25.61 30.24 -21.49
CA TRP A 19 -24.16 30.32 -21.67
C TRP A 19 -23.39 29.65 -20.52
N LEU A 20 -23.78 29.88 -19.26
CA LEU A 20 -23.19 29.23 -18.10
C LEU A 20 -23.34 27.71 -18.15
N VAL A 21 -24.51 27.20 -18.55
CA VAL A 21 -24.76 25.75 -18.69
C VAL A 21 -23.87 25.15 -19.79
N VAL A 22 -23.77 25.81 -20.95
CA VAL A 22 -22.90 25.36 -22.06
C VAL A 22 -21.42 25.40 -21.65
N TRP A 23 -20.99 26.44 -20.96
CA TRP A 23 -19.62 26.56 -20.44
C TRP A 23 -19.31 25.48 -19.40
N ALA A 24 -20.21 25.21 -18.46
CA ALA A 24 -20.06 24.15 -17.46
C ALA A 24 -19.97 22.77 -18.13
N LYS A 25 -20.81 22.50 -19.13
CA LYS A 25 -20.76 21.24 -19.89
C LYS A 25 -19.44 21.08 -20.65
N ARG A 26 -18.98 22.13 -21.35
CA ARG A 26 -17.70 22.10 -22.08
C ARG A 26 -16.50 21.92 -21.16
N THR A 27 -16.50 22.58 -19.99
CA THR A 27 -15.41 22.43 -19.02
C THR A 27 -15.39 21.01 -18.44
N GLN A 28 -16.56 20.41 -18.17
CA GLN A 28 -16.67 19.01 -17.76
C GLN A 28 -16.21 18.04 -18.85
N GLU A 29 -16.62 18.25 -20.11
CA GLU A 29 -16.18 17.42 -21.25
C GLU A 29 -14.66 17.49 -21.44
N ALA A 30 -14.08 18.69 -21.39
CA ALA A 30 -12.64 18.88 -21.48
C ALA A 30 -11.88 18.22 -20.31
N PHE A 31 -12.44 18.28 -19.10
CA PHE A 31 -11.90 17.61 -17.93
C PHE A 31 -11.90 16.08 -18.10
N VAL A 32 -13.05 15.51 -18.50
CA VAL A 32 -13.20 14.07 -18.76
C VAL A 32 -12.27 13.62 -19.89
N ALA A 33 -12.15 14.40 -20.96
CA ALA A 33 -11.25 14.09 -22.07
C ALA A 33 -9.78 14.09 -21.63
N ALA A 34 -9.35 15.06 -20.81
CA ALA A 34 -7.99 15.10 -20.29
C ALA A 34 -7.68 13.89 -19.40
N TRP A 35 -8.60 13.50 -18.51
CA TRP A 35 -8.43 12.32 -17.65
C TRP A 35 -8.43 11.01 -18.45
N ARG A 36 -9.29 10.89 -19.46
CA ARG A 36 -9.29 9.74 -20.37
C ARG A 36 -7.96 9.63 -21.12
N ALA A 37 -7.45 10.73 -21.67
CA ALA A 37 -6.17 10.73 -22.38
C ALA A 37 -5.00 10.28 -21.48
N VAL A 38 -5.00 10.67 -20.20
CA VAL A 38 -4.00 10.20 -19.23
C VAL A 38 -4.11 8.70 -18.96
N ALA A 39 -5.33 8.18 -18.83
CA ALA A 39 -5.55 6.74 -18.66
C ALA A 39 -5.15 5.94 -19.92
N GLU A 40 -5.51 6.40 -21.11
CA GLU A 40 -5.16 5.74 -22.38
C GLU A 40 -3.64 5.72 -22.63
N ALA A 41 -2.94 6.79 -22.23
CA ALA A 41 -1.48 6.86 -22.34
C ALA A 41 -0.74 5.97 -21.33
N ARG A 42 -1.42 5.44 -20.31
CA ARG A 42 -0.81 4.66 -19.23
C ARG A 42 -1.16 3.18 -19.35
N PRO A 43 -0.18 2.29 -19.59
CA PRO A 43 -0.43 0.85 -19.71
C PRO A 43 -1.17 0.28 -18.49
N GLY A 44 -2.22 -0.48 -18.74
CA GLY A 44 -3.02 -1.12 -17.70
C GLY A 44 -3.93 -0.21 -16.89
N ALA A 45 -3.98 1.11 -17.19
CA ALA A 45 -4.91 2.01 -16.55
C ALA A 45 -6.33 1.86 -17.13
N GLN A 46 -7.33 2.02 -16.26
CA GLN A 46 -8.75 1.97 -16.61
C GLN A 46 -9.40 3.31 -16.25
N PHE A 47 -10.18 3.84 -17.18
CA PHE A 47 -10.92 5.09 -16.98
C PHE A 47 -12.40 4.80 -16.72
N ASP A 48 -12.91 5.30 -15.60
CA ASP A 48 -14.33 5.39 -15.31
C ASP A 48 -14.77 6.85 -15.51
N PRO A 49 -15.63 7.17 -16.50
CA PRO A 49 -16.09 8.54 -16.74
C PRO A 49 -16.93 9.12 -15.60
N GLY A 50 -17.33 8.31 -14.62
CA GLY A 50 -18.24 8.70 -13.57
C GLY A 50 -19.69 8.72 -14.05
N LYS A 51 -20.61 9.05 -13.13
CA LYS A 51 -22.04 9.18 -13.41
C LYS A 51 -22.58 10.37 -12.63
N ALA A 52 -23.17 11.33 -13.35
CA ALA A 52 -23.96 12.39 -12.76
C ALA A 52 -25.44 11.99 -12.85
N GLY A 53 -26.07 11.73 -11.70
CA GLY A 53 -27.51 11.50 -11.59
C GLY A 53 -28.12 12.42 -10.53
N LEU A 54 -29.46 12.54 -10.53
CA LEU A 54 -30.22 13.37 -9.59
C LEU A 54 -29.94 13.07 -8.11
N LEU A 55 -29.56 11.82 -7.78
CA LEU A 55 -29.34 11.35 -6.41
C LEU A 55 -27.89 10.91 -6.12
N SER A 56 -27.02 10.83 -7.13
CA SER A 56 -25.62 10.43 -6.92
C SER A 56 -24.69 11.10 -7.90
N HIS A 57 -23.63 11.70 -7.39
CA HIS A 57 -22.52 12.19 -8.19
C HIS A 57 -21.32 11.26 -7.99
N ARG A 58 -21.01 10.44 -8.99
CA ARG A 58 -19.75 9.69 -9.05
C ARG A 58 -18.76 10.47 -9.92
N PRO A 59 -17.65 10.95 -9.35
CA PRO A 59 -16.63 11.65 -10.12
C PRO A 59 -15.97 10.70 -11.11
N ALA A 60 -15.43 11.25 -12.20
CA ALA A 60 -14.53 10.49 -13.07
C ALA A 60 -13.33 9.98 -12.26
N SER A 61 -12.82 8.81 -12.62
CA SER A 61 -11.69 8.19 -11.93
C SER A 61 -10.80 7.38 -12.84
N ILE A 62 -9.52 7.30 -12.48
CA ILE A 62 -8.51 6.45 -13.11
C ILE A 62 -8.10 5.39 -12.11
N HIS A 63 -8.05 4.13 -12.54
CA HIS A 63 -7.59 2.99 -11.75
C HIS A 63 -6.39 2.36 -12.44
N VAL A 64 -5.29 2.14 -11.73
CA VAL A 64 -4.08 1.57 -12.34
C VAL A 64 -3.25 0.81 -11.31
N LEU A 65 -2.58 -0.27 -11.73
CA LEU A 65 -1.58 -0.94 -10.92
C LEU A 65 -0.24 -0.19 -11.01
N VAL A 66 0.30 0.25 -9.88
CA VAL A 66 1.58 0.95 -9.79
C VAL A 66 2.44 0.27 -8.73
N GLY A 67 3.58 -0.28 -9.14
CA GLY A 67 4.37 -1.13 -8.27
C GLY A 67 3.57 -2.38 -7.90
N GLN A 68 3.27 -2.54 -6.62
CA GLN A 68 2.48 -3.65 -6.08
C GLN A 68 1.06 -3.23 -5.66
N ALA A 69 0.69 -1.96 -5.85
CA ALA A 69 -0.56 -1.41 -5.33
C ALA A 69 -1.50 -0.91 -6.43
N PHE A 70 -2.80 -1.19 -6.29
CA PHE A 70 -3.84 -0.59 -7.12
C PHE A 70 -4.14 0.82 -6.63
N VAL A 71 -3.97 1.78 -7.52
CA VAL A 71 -4.18 3.20 -7.25
C VAL A 71 -5.45 3.66 -7.93
N ARG A 72 -6.28 4.40 -7.19
CA ARG A 72 -7.40 5.16 -7.73
C ARG A 72 -7.12 6.66 -7.62
N VAL A 73 -7.25 7.37 -8.73
CA VAL A 73 -7.30 8.84 -8.75
C VAL A 73 -8.72 9.28 -9.06
N ASP A 74 -9.27 10.20 -8.28
CA ASP A 74 -10.58 10.81 -8.49
C ASP A 74 -10.61 12.26 -7.98
N THR A 75 -11.72 12.96 -8.21
CA THR A 75 -11.99 14.25 -7.57
C THR A 75 -13.05 14.12 -6.49
N TYR A 76 -13.01 14.99 -5.49
CA TYR A 76 -14.09 15.08 -4.52
C TYR A 76 -14.32 16.52 -4.08
N VAL A 77 -15.53 16.81 -3.64
CA VAL A 77 -15.95 18.15 -3.23
C VAL A 77 -16.17 18.15 -1.72
N VAL A 78 -15.55 19.11 -1.04
CA VAL A 78 -15.81 19.39 0.38
C VAL A 78 -16.63 20.65 0.47
N SER A 79 -17.79 20.57 1.12
CA SER A 79 -18.68 21.70 1.34
C SER A 79 -18.58 22.18 2.78
N THR A 80 -18.28 23.46 2.98
CA THR A 80 -18.23 24.13 4.30
C THR A 80 -19.44 25.04 4.50
N GLY A 81 -20.62 24.56 4.12
CA GLY A 81 -21.88 25.31 4.18
C GLY A 81 -22.01 26.40 3.12
N LYS A 82 -21.14 27.43 3.17
CA LYS A 82 -21.19 28.61 2.27
C LYS A 82 -20.29 28.50 1.04
N SER A 83 -19.39 27.53 1.02
CA SER A 83 -18.48 27.32 -0.10
C SER A 83 -18.27 25.83 -0.33
N SER A 84 -17.96 25.48 -1.58
CA SER A 84 -17.53 24.15 -1.95
C SER A 84 -16.15 24.23 -2.58
N THR A 85 -15.26 23.32 -2.18
CA THR A 85 -13.90 23.24 -2.72
C THR A 85 -13.71 21.87 -3.34
N THR A 86 -13.29 21.85 -4.60
CA THR A 86 -12.94 20.61 -5.30
C THR A 86 -11.48 20.28 -5.06
N TYR A 87 -11.20 19.00 -4.82
CA TYR A 87 -9.87 18.45 -4.65
C TYR A 87 -9.66 17.30 -5.63
N THR A 88 -8.42 17.09 -6.01
CA THR A 88 -7.97 15.88 -6.70
C THR A 88 -7.29 15.00 -5.68
N ARG A 89 -7.65 13.71 -5.61
CA ARG A 89 -7.02 12.78 -4.68
C ARG A 89 -6.56 11.50 -5.37
N ALA A 90 -5.48 10.93 -4.86
CA ALA A 90 -5.06 9.56 -5.17
C ALA A 90 -5.17 8.70 -3.91
N ARG A 91 -5.62 7.47 -4.08
CA ARG A 91 -5.84 6.53 -2.98
C ARG A 91 -5.34 5.15 -3.35
N ALA A 92 -4.70 4.47 -2.42
CA ALA A 92 -4.22 3.11 -2.60
C ALA A 92 -4.16 2.41 -1.24
N ALA A 93 -4.82 1.25 -1.13
CA ALA A 93 -4.69 0.42 0.05
C ALA A 93 -3.32 -0.27 0.07
N PHE A 94 -2.75 -0.50 1.25
CA PHE A 94 -1.57 -1.34 1.37
C PHE A 94 -1.94 -2.78 1.02
N PRO A 95 -1.34 -3.41 -0.01
CA PRO A 95 -1.66 -4.79 -0.38
C PRO A 95 -1.41 -5.78 0.76
N VAL A 96 -0.43 -5.48 1.62
CA VAL A 96 -0.12 -6.29 2.81
C VAL A 96 -1.11 -6.09 3.97
N GLY A 97 -1.95 -5.06 3.91
CA GLY A 97 -3.02 -4.78 4.88
C GLY A 97 -2.58 -4.11 6.18
N ALA A 98 -1.32 -3.67 6.28
CA ALA A 98 -0.84 -2.90 7.43
C ALA A 98 0.42 -2.10 7.08
N GLY A 99 0.24 -0.86 6.67
CA GLY A 99 1.31 0.11 6.47
C GLY A 99 1.50 1.05 7.67
N PRO A 100 2.49 1.95 7.60
CA PRO A 100 2.73 2.93 8.65
C PRO A 100 1.64 4.01 8.69
N VAL A 101 1.31 4.48 9.90
CA VAL A 101 0.40 5.62 10.11
C VAL A 101 1.21 6.92 10.06
N PHE A 102 0.86 7.82 9.15
CA PHE A 102 1.58 9.08 9.01
C PHE A 102 0.75 10.20 8.38
N ARG A 103 1.24 11.43 8.51
CA ARG A 103 0.79 12.62 7.79
C ARG A 103 2.02 13.41 7.35
N VAL A 104 2.05 13.79 6.06
CA VAL A 104 3.10 14.59 5.46
C VAL A 104 2.47 15.78 4.73
N TYR A 105 2.98 16.97 5.01
CA TYR A 105 2.51 18.21 4.41
C TYR A 105 3.66 19.21 4.31
N GLN A 106 3.55 20.14 3.37
CA GLN A 106 4.58 21.16 3.18
C GLN A 106 4.67 22.11 4.38
N GLN A 107 5.88 22.51 4.76
CA GLN A 107 6.10 23.54 5.77
C GLN A 107 5.36 24.84 5.37
N GLY A 108 4.77 25.52 6.36
CA GLY A 108 3.97 26.73 6.16
C GLY A 108 2.47 26.50 5.89
N MET A 109 2.01 25.28 5.60
CA MET A 109 0.57 24.97 5.47
C MET A 109 -0.17 24.83 6.82
N LEU A 110 0.47 25.22 7.94
CA LEU A 110 0.04 24.95 9.31
C LEU A 110 -1.14 25.79 9.83
N ALA A 111 -1.60 26.81 9.09
CA ALA A 111 -2.67 27.69 9.58
C ALA A 111 -4.00 26.96 9.89
N SER A 112 -4.21 25.76 9.35
CA SER A 112 -5.47 25.01 9.49
C SER A 112 -5.40 23.75 10.36
N ILE A 113 -4.23 23.36 10.87
CA ILE A 113 -4.10 22.15 11.72
C ILE A 113 -4.11 22.61 13.18
N GLY A 114 -5.33 22.85 13.68
CA GLY A 114 -5.56 23.29 15.05
C GLY A 114 -5.05 22.28 16.07
N LYS A 115 -4.23 22.77 17.03
CA LYS A 115 -4.06 22.43 18.47
C LYS A 115 -4.25 21.00 19.03
N ALA A 116 -4.62 20.02 18.25
CA ALA A 116 -4.78 18.64 18.65
C ALA A 116 -3.77 17.84 17.84
N LEU A 117 -2.73 17.32 18.51
CA LEU A 117 -1.92 16.13 18.19
C LEU A 117 -0.53 16.35 18.79
N GLY A 118 -0.30 15.78 19.98
CA GLY A 118 0.96 15.80 20.71
C GLY A 118 2.06 14.90 20.12
N THR A 119 2.02 14.63 18.81
CA THR A 119 3.08 13.90 18.10
C THR A 119 4.12 14.89 17.59
N GLN A 120 5.37 14.64 17.98
CA GLN A 120 6.53 15.43 17.57
C GLN A 120 6.80 15.22 16.08
N ASP A 121 7.32 16.26 15.43
CA ASP A 121 7.72 16.17 14.03
C ASP A 121 8.96 15.27 13.93
N VAL A 122 8.94 14.35 12.96
CA VAL A 122 9.98 13.34 12.79
C VAL A 122 10.80 13.66 11.55
N THR A 123 12.13 13.62 11.67
CA THR A 123 13.02 13.65 10.51
C THR A 123 13.18 12.22 9.98
N LEU A 124 12.78 11.98 8.73
CA LEU A 124 12.89 10.62 8.14
C LEU A 124 14.31 10.32 7.65
N GLY A 125 15.16 11.33 7.51
CA GLY A 125 16.56 11.21 7.13
C GLY A 125 16.77 10.82 5.66
N GLY A 126 18.04 10.82 5.23
CA GLY A 126 18.44 10.37 3.88
C GLY A 126 18.11 11.31 2.71
N ASP A 127 17.38 12.41 2.94
CA ASP A 127 17.14 13.48 1.94
C ASP A 127 16.86 14.82 2.66
N PRO A 128 17.90 15.62 2.97
CA PRO A 128 17.73 16.89 3.69
C PRO A 128 16.76 17.86 3.01
N ALA A 129 16.75 17.92 1.68
CA ALA A 129 15.85 18.80 0.94
C ALA A 129 14.36 18.40 1.08
N PHE A 130 14.09 17.13 1.37
CA PHE A 130 12.73 16.70 1.73
C PHE A 130 12.39 17.10 3.17
N ASP A 131 13.28 16.80 4.12
CA ASP A 131 13.07 17.06 5.54
C ASP A 131 12.96 18.57 5.86
N GLU A 132 13.65 19.42 5.09
CA GLU A 132 13.54 20.89 5.18
C GLU A 132 12.22 21.43 4.62
N ARG A 133 11.62 20.75 3.64
CA ARG A 133 10.44 21.27 2.93
C ARG A 133 9.13 20.69 3.44
N PHE A 134 9.17 19.48 3.97
CA PHE A 134 7.99 18.74 4.40
C PHE A 134 8.09 18.41 5.88
N MET A 135 6.95 18.52 6.56
CA MET A 135 6.81 18.10 7.94
C MET A 135 6.13 16.74 7.99
N VAL A 136 6.71 15.81 8.74
CA VAL A 136 6.25 14.44 8.89
C VAL A 136 5.80 14.21 10.32
N LYS A 137 4.58 13.68 10.46
CA LYS A 137 4.04 13.17 11.73
C LYS A 137 3.71 11.71 11.56
N CYS A 138 4.20 10.86 12.45
CA CYS A 138 3.96 9.42 12.39
C CYS A 138 4.05 8.78 13.78
N ASP A 139 3.49 7.58 13.90
CA ASP A 139 3.57 6.79 15.14
C ASP A 139 4.81 5.87 15.15
N ASP A 140 5.33 5.52 13.97
CA ASP A 140 6.52 4.69 13.77
C ASP A 140 7.46 5.34 12.74
N PRO A 141 8.53 6.02 13.20
CA PRO A 141 9.54 6.63 12.33
C PRO A 141 10.24 5.65 11.39
N GLU A 142 10.50 4.42 11.83
CA GLU A 142 11.28 3.45 11.06
C GLU A 142 10.45 2.91 9.89
N ALA A 143 9.23 2.43 10.17
CA ALA A 143 8.31 1.98 9.11
C ALA A 143 7.93 3.13 8.16
N THR A 144 7.74 4.34 8.69
CA THR A 144 7.47 5.53 7.87
C THR A 144 8.69 5.84 6.98
N GLY A 145 9.90 5.80 7.52
CA GLY A 145 11.13 5.99 6.76
C GLY A 145 11.30 4.96 5.63
N ALA A 146 10.96 3.70 5.89
CA ALA A 146 10.97 2.62 4.90
C ALA A 146 9.91 2.81 3.79
N ALA A 147 8.71 3.28 4.13
CA ALA A 147 7.68 3.61 3.14
C ALA A 147 8.06 4.83 2.28
N TRP A 148 8.69 5.85 2.88
CA TRP A 148 9.15 7.06 2.20
C TRP A 148 10.53 6.86 1.55
N THR A 149 10.55 6.00 0.52
CA THR A 149 11.76 5.74 -0.28
C THR A 149 12.33 7.02 -0.90
N ARG A 150 13.60 6.96 -1.36
CA ARG A 150 14.21 8.06 -2.14
C ARG A 150 13.33 8.49 -3.32
N ARG A 151 12.67 7.51 -3.98
CA ARG A 151 11.76 7.79 -5.10
C ARG A 151 10.49 8.49 -4.62
N ALA A 152 9.86 8.03 -3.54
CA ALA A 152 8.68 8.68 -2.96
C ALA A 152 8.97 10.15 -2.57
N LYS A 153 10.11 10.38 -1.90
CA LYS A 153 10.58 11.73 -1.52
C LYS A 153 10.81 12.61 -2.75
N ALA A 154 11.43 12.08 -3.80
CA ALA A 154 11.64 12.80 -5.06
C ALA A 154 10.32 13.15 -5.76
N LEU A 155 9.36 12.22 -5.82
CA LEU A 155 8.04 12.46 -6.39
C LEU A 155 7.27 13.53 -5.60
N MET A 156 7.27 13.46 -4.26
CA MET A 156 6.61 14.44 -3.39
C MET A 156 7.14 15.87 -3.61
N LYS A 157 8.46 16.03 -3.78
CA LYS A 157 9.09 17.33 -4.09
C LYS A 157 8.58 17.94 -5.40
N GLY A 158 8.03 17.15 -6.32
CA GLY A 158 7.41 17.63 -7.56
C GLY A 158 6.09 18.40 -7.37
N PHE A 159 5.51 18.39 -6.16
CA PHE A 159 4.23 19.05 -5.87
C PHE A 159 4.40 20.24 -4.94
N SER A 160 3.68 21.34 -5.19
CA SER A 160 3.73 22.56 -4.36
C SER A 160 2.77 22.56 -3.17
N GLU A 161 1.70 21.77 -3.20
CA GLU A 161 0.62 21.81 -2.20
C GLU A 161 0.02 20.42 -1.93
N LEU A 162 0.83 19.37 -2.08
CA LEU A 162 0.37 18.01 -1.83
C LEU A 162 0.34 17.70 -0.33
N ARG A 163 -0.77 17.11 0.11
CA ARG A 163 -0.87 16.47 1.42
C ARG A 163 -0.90 14.96 1.22
N ALA A 164 -0.11 14.24 2.00
CA ALA A 164 -0.11 12.79 2.04
C ALA A 164 -0.46 12.32 3.44
N SER A 165 -1.29 11.29 3.56
CA SER A 165 -1.62 10.68 4.84
C SER A 165 -1.85 9.19 4.69
N SER A 166 -1.65 8.47 5.78
CA SER A 166 -1.91 7.04 5.93
C SER A 166 -2.57 6.79 7.27
N ASP A 167 -3.61 5.96 7.29
CA ASP A 167 -4.24 5.42 8.52
C ASP A 167 -3.79 3.98 8.81
N GLY A 168 -2.81 3.46 8.07
CA GLY A 168 -2.29 2.10 8.17
C GLY A 168 -2.98 1.10 7.24
N GLU A 169 -4.17 1.42 6.72
CA GLU A 169 -4.83 0.60 5.69
C GLU A 169 -4.77 1.28 4.32
N LEU A 170 -4.90 2.60 4.29
CA LEU A 170 -5.09 3.39 3.08
C LEU A 170 -4.16 4.60 3.03
N ILE A 171 -3.40 4.70 1.93
CA ILE A 171 -2.74 5.96 1.54
C ILE A 171 -3.77 6.89 0.90
N THR A 172 -3.80 8.14 1.34
CA THR A 172 -4.56 9.22 0.70
C THR A 172 -3.65 10.40 0.41
N LEU A 173 -3.59 10.78 -0.87
CA LEU A 173 -2.90 11.96 -1.37
C LEU A 173 -3.94 12.99 -1.82
N VAL A 174 -3.80 14.27 -1.44
CA VAL A 174 -4.79 15.31 -1.76
C VAL A 174 -4.12 16.57 -2.29
N LEU A 175 -4.57 17.03 -3.46
CA LEU A 175 -4.25 18.32 -4.07
C LEU A 175 -5.49 19.20 -4.14
N PHE A 176 -5.29 20.50 -3.95
CA PHE A 176 -6.33 21.51 -4.19
C PHE A 176 -6.71 21.56 -5.68
N GLY A 177 -8.00 21.76 -5.97
CA GLY A 177 -8.54 21.94 -7.31
C GLY A 177 -8.77 20.66 -8.11
N ALA A 178 -9.50 20.80 -9.21
CA ALA A 178 -9.71 19.75 -10.21
C ALA A 178 -8.53 19.75 -11.20
N ARG A 179 -7.47 19.02 -10.87
CA ARG A 179 -6.26 18.91 -11.68
C ARG A 179 -6.53 18.09 -12.94
N LYS A 180 -5.91 18.48 -14.05
CA LYS A 180 -6.06 17.82 -15.37
C LYS A 180 -4.73 17.61 -16.08
N GLU A 181 -3.65 18.14 -15.52
CA GLU A 181 -2.32 18.11 -16.09
C GLU A 181 -1.75 16.68 -16.03
N PRO A 182 -1.34 16.09 -17.17
CA PRO A 182 -0.85 14.71 -17.21
C PRO A 182 0.31 14.44 -16.25
N ALA A 183 1.24 15.38 -16.09
CA ALA A 183 2.38 15.24 -15.18
C ALA A 183 1.92 15.15 -13.72
N ILE A 184 0.91 15.94 -13.31
CA ILE A 184 0.37 15.94 -11.95
C ILE A 184 -0.37 14.62 -11.68
N LEU A 185 -1.24 14.19 -12.59
CA LEU A 185 -2.00 12.96 -12.43
C LEU A 185 -1.10 11.72 -12.41
N ASN A 186 -0.09 11.66 -13.29
CA ASN A 186 0.89 10.58 -13.28
C ASN A 186 1.73 10.58 -12.00
N GLY A 187 2.23 11.74 -11.57
CA GLY A 187 3.00 11.84 -10.33
C GLY A 187 2.18 11.42 -9.09
N LEU A 188 0.88 11.75 -9.06
CA LEU A 188 -0.03 11.32 -7.99
C LEU A 188 -0.18 9.80 -7.97
N MET A 189 -0.37 9.18 -9.13
CA MET A 189 -0.47 7.72 -9.26
C MET A 189 0.84 7.04 -8.83
N ASP A 190 1.96 7.57 -9.30
CA ASP A 190 3.30 7.05 -9.02
C ASP A 190 3.62 7.14 -7.53
N LEU A 191 3.33 8.27 -6.89
CA LEU A 191 3.59 8.46 -5.47
C LEU A 191 2.69 7.59 -4.59
N ALA A 192 1.38 7.52 -4.90
CA ALA A 192 0.46 6.68 -4.14
C ALA A 192 0.84 5.20 -4.25
N GLY A 193 1.17 4.73 -5.45
CA GLY A 193 1.63 3.37 -5.68
C GLY A 193 2.95 3.06 -4.99
N GLU A 194 3.92 3.98 -5.04
CA GLU A 194 5.23 3.81 -4.39
C GLU A 194 5.10 3.70 -2.87
N LEU A 195 4.26 4.54 -2.25
CA LEU A 195 3.99 4.49 -0.81
C LEU A 195 3.22 3.23 -0.41
N ALA A 196 2.14 2.91 -1.14
CA ALA A 196 1.28 1.76 -0.82
C ALA A 196 1.96 0.41 -1.12
N SER A 197 3.00 0.37 -1.96
CA SER A 197 3.79 -0.84 -2.22
C SER A 197 4.69 -1.27 -1.05
N TYR A 198 4.69 -0.53 0.06
CA TYR A 198 5.36 -0.90 1.30
C TYR A 198 4.99 -2.33 1.76
N GLY A 199 5.98 -3.11 2.19
CA GLY A 199 5.87 -4.52 2.57
C GLY A 199 5.78 -5.47 1.37
N ALA A 200 4.94 -5.14 0.37
CA ALA A 200 4.78 -5.96 -0.83
C ALA A 200 6.02 -5.94 -1.72
N ARG A 201 6.76 -4.82 -1.75
CA ARG A 201 8.02 -4.68 -2.49
C ARG A 201 9.08 -5.63 -1.95
N GLU A 202 9.23 -5.69 -0.63
CA GLU A 202 10.18 -6.54 0.08
C GLU A 202 9.86 -8.02 -0.20
N LEU A 203 8.57 -8.37 -0.18
CA LEU A 203 8.12 -9.71 -0.55
C LEU A 203 8.47 -10.09 -2.00
N ALA A 204 8.22 -9.17 -2.94
CA ALA A 204 8.57 -9.37 -4.36
C ALA A 204 10.09 -9.49 -4.57
N GLN A 205 10.89 -8.71 -3.84
CA GLN A 205 12.35 -8.80 -3.89
C GLN A 205 12.88 -10.11 -3.31
N ALA A 206 12.28 -10.59 -2.21
CA ALA A 206 12.63 -11.88 -1.63
C ALA A 206 12.38 -13.03 -2.63
N ALA A 207 11.32 -12.94 -3.44
CA ALA A 207 11.04 -13.91 -4.49
C ALA A 207 12.06 -13.93 -5.62
N GLN A 208 12.53 -12.76 -6.06
CA GLN A 208 13.48 -12.66 -7.20
C GLN A 208 14.81 -13.34 -6.94
N LYS A 209 15.21 -13.48 -5.66
CA LYS A 209 16.52 -14.03 -5.27
C LYS A 209 16.45 -15.49 -4.80
N GLY A 210 15.29 -16.14 -4.91
CA GLY A 210 15.10 -17.50 -4.40
C GLY A 210 14.26 -18.38 -5.31
N GLU A 211 13.93 -19.57 -4.80
CA GLU A 211 13.05 -20.55 -5.45
C GLU A 211 11.55 -20.19 -5.31
N ALA A 212 11.24 -19.04 -4.72
CA ALA A 212 9.89 -18.61 -4.41
C ALA A 212 9.21 -17.94 -5.61
N ARG A 213 7.94 -18.29 -5.85
CA ARG A 213 7.06 -17.59 -6.79
C ARG A 213 6.28 -16.52 -6.06
N TYR A 214 6.34 -15.29 -6.55
CA TYR A 214 5.55 -14.18 -6.04
C TYR A 214 4.20 -14.10 -6.75
N GLU A 215 3.12 -14.15 -5.98
CA GLU A 215 1.77 -13.84 -6.42
C GLU A 215 1.42 -12.45 -5.91
N GLY A 216 1.41 -11.47 -6.81
CA GLY A 216 1.06 -10.10 -6.48
C GLY A 216 -0.38 -9.96 -6.01
N GLY A 217 -0.65 -8.87 -5.30
CA GLY A 217 -2.02 -8.50 -4.97
C GLY A 217 -2.84 -8.30 -6.24
N SER A 218 -4.08 -8.77 -6.22
CA SER A 218 -5.11 -8.59 -7.25
C SER A 218 -6.37 -7.97 -6.65
N GLY A 219 -7.30 -7.48 -7.47
CA GLY A 219 -8.59 -6.99 -7.00
C GLY A 219 -8.74 -5.47 -7.10
N ARG A 220 -9.56 -4.89 -6.23
CA ARG A 220 -9.87 -3.45 -6.25
C ARG A 220 -8.89 -2.67 -5.39
N TRP A 221 -8.70 -1.39 -5.73
CA TRP A 221 -7.86 -0.45 -4.98
C TRP A 221 -8.20 -0.31 -3.49
N ASP A 222 -9.46 -0.56 -3.11
CA ASP A 222 -9.97 -0.47 -1.74
C ASP A 222 -10.00 -1.81 -1.00
N VAL A 223 -9.95 -2.93 -1.72
CA VAL A 223 -9.95 -4.28 -1.15
C VAL A 223 -8.98 -5.15 -1.96
N PRO A 224 -7.67 -4.91 -1.88
CA PRO A 224 -6.69 -5.73 -2.56
C PRO A 224 -6.60 -7.10 -1.88
N SER A 225 -6.46 -8.14 -2.68
CA SER A 225 -5.99 -9.43 -2.17
C SER A 225 -4.53 -9.30 -1.74
N ARG A 226 -4.19 -10.00 -0.66
CA ARG A 226 -2.85 -9.93 -0.08
C ARG A 226 -1.84 -10.65 -0.98
N PRO A 227 -0.67 -10.05 -1.23
CA PRO A 227 0.38 -10.73 -1.97
C PRO A 227 0.90 -11.94 -1.18
N ARG A 228 1.34 -12.97 -1.90
CA ARG A 228 1.82 -14.23 -1.32
C ARG A 228 3.12 -14.68 -1.98
N LEU A 229 3.93 -15.39 -1.21
CA LEU A 229 5.00 -16.24 -1.74
C LEU A 229 4.54 -17.68 -1.76
N ARG A 230 4.93 -18.42 -2.79
CA ARG A 230 4.76 -19.86 -2.87
C ARG A 230 6.10 -20.52 -3.14
N ILE A 231 6.43 -21.52 -2.33
CA ILE A 231 7.71 -22.22 -2.42
C ILE A 231 7.39 -23.71 -2.45
N GLY A 232 7.69 -24.35 -3.57
CA GLY A 232 7.52 -25.80 -3.70
C GLY A 232 8.57 -26.53 -2.88
N THR A 233 8.15 -27.51 -2.11
CA THR A 233 9.04 -28.39 -1.34
C THR A 233 8.66 -29.86 -1.58
N PRO A 234 9.53 -30.82 -1.23
CA PRO A 234 9.18 -32.25 -1.31
C PRO A 234 7.98 -32.66 -0.43
N ARG A 235 7.56 -31.82 0.53
CA ARG A 235 6.48 -32.08 1.48
C ARG A 235 5.25 -31.20 1.28
N GLY A 236 5.16 -30.52 0.13
CA GLY A 236 4.07 -29.64 -0.21
C GLY A 236 4.51 -28.21 -0.49
N GLU A 237 3.55 -27.29 -0.56
CA GLU A 237 3.77 -25.88 -0.87
C GLU A 237 3.82 -25.05 0.41
N VAL A 238 4.93 -24.35 0.64
CA VAL A 238 5.06 -23.37 1.72
C VAL A 238 4.52 -22.02 1.23
N GLN A 239 3.62 -21.43 2.01
CA GLN A 239 3.04 -20.12 1.72
C GLN A 239 3.69 -19.03 2.58
N GLY A 240 4.19 -17.97 1.95
CA GLY A 240 4.71 -16.79 2.62
C GLY A 240 3.73 -15.62 2.59
N THR A 241 3.51 -15.00 3.75
CA THR A 241 2.64 -13.82 3.90
C THR A 241 3.35 -12.76 4.74
N VAL A 242 3.09 -11.48 4.44
CA VAL A 242 3.54 -10.38 5.30
C VAL A 242 2.58 -10.28 6.50
N VAL A 243 3.14 -10.21 7.70
CA VAL A 243 2.40 -9.98 8.95
C VAL A 243 2.34 -8.47 9.19
N GLY A 244 1.22 -7.96 9.72
CA GLY A 244 0.98 -6.52 9.74
C GLY A 244 1.76 -5.72 10.79
N GLY A 245 1.83 -4.40 10.59
CA GLY A 245 2.45 -3.39 11.47
C GLY A 245 3.87 -3.04 11.05
N HIS A 246 4.70 -4.08 10.86
CA HIS A 246 6.03 -4.00 10.28
C HIS A 246 6.14 -5.04 9.16
N PRO A 247 7.07 -4.92 8.21
CA PRO A 247 7.17 -5.87 7.12
C PRO A 247 7.86 -7.14 7.66
N GLY A 248 7.15 -7.94 8.46
CA GLY A 248 7.60 -9.24 8.93
C GLY A 248 7.12 -10.34 7.97
N LEU A 249 7.92 -11.38 7.77
CA LEU A 249 7.54 -12.50 6.92
C LEU A 249 7.09 -13.70 7.76
N ARG A 250 5.95 -14.29 7.43
CA ARG A 250 5.52 -15.59 7.95
C ARG A 250 5.44 -16.60 6.83
N LEU A 251 6.19 -17.69 6.96
CA LEU A 251 6.05 -18.89 6.16
C LEU A 251 5.15 -19.89 6.88
N GLU A 252 4.30 -20.57 6.13
CA GLU A 252 3.37 -21.58 6.66
C GLU A 252 3.37 -22.81 5.76
N LEU A 253 3.43 -23.99 6.37
CA LEU A 253 3.31 -25.29 5.72
C LEU A 253 2.23 -26.10 6.46
N ALA A 254 1.26 -26.64 5.73
CA ALA A 254 0.31 -27.62 6.28
C ALA A 254 0.97 -29.01 6.23
N PRO A 255 1.32 -29.62 7.38
CA PRO A 255 1.98 -30.92 7.38
C PRO A 255 0.99 -32.04 7.05
N GLU A 256 1.43 -33.07 6.32
CA GLU A 256 0.61 -34.26 6.02
C GLU A 256 0.23 -35.07 7.28
N ARG A 257 1.00 -34.91 8.36
CA ARG A 257 0.83 -35.59 9.64
C ARG A 257 0.87 -34.57 10.77
N ALA A 258 0.09 -34.83 11.83
CA ALA A 258 0.05 -33.95 12.99
C ALA A 258 1.42 -33.85 13.68
N VAL A 259 1.92 -32.62 13.81
CA VAL A 259 3.13 -32.30 14.58
C VAL A 259 2.70 -31.82 15.98
N PRO A 260 3.42 -32.16 17.07
CA PRO A 260 3.06 -31.71 18.40
C PRO A 260 3.09 -30.17 18.45
N ALA A 261 2.24 -29.58 19.29
CA ALA A 261 2.25 -28.14 19.46
C ALA A 261 3.54 -27.70 20.17
N PHE A 262 4.21 -26.68 19.62
CA PHE A 262 5.39 -26.10 20.25
C PHE A 262 5.60 -24.66 19.76
N ARG A 263 6.46 -23.94 20.47
CA ARG A 263 7.02 -22.66 20.04
C ARG A 263 8.49 -22.64 20.41
N ALA A 264 9.33 -22.27 19.46
CA ALA A 264 10.78 -22.21 19.63
C ALA A 264 11.35 -20.99 18.92
N THR A 265 12.50 -20.50 19.39
CA THR A 265 13.22 -19.36 18.83
C THR A 265 14.56 -19.82 18.29
N ILE A 266 14.96 -19.29 17.14
CA ILE A 266 16.24 -19.60 16.48
C ILE A 266 17.19 -18.43 16.68
N GLY A 267 18.34 -18.70 17.27
CA GLY A 267 19.38 -17.70 17.54
C GLY A 267 20.74 -18.34 17.78
N GLY A 268 21.81 -17.70 17.30
CA GLY A 268 23.17 -18.22 17.43
C GLY A 268 23.40 -19.55 16.69
N GLY A 269 22.60 -19.86 15.66
CA GLY A 269 22.61 -21.15 14.97
C GLY A 269 22.03 -22.32 15.79
N GLU A 270 21.46 -22.04 16.95
CA GLU A 270 20.77 -23.00 17.80
C GLU A 270 19.26 -22.73 17.84
N VAL A 271 18.50 -23.66 18.41
CA VAL A 271 17.05 -23.55 18.55
C VAL A 271 16.61 -23.93 19.96
N GLU A 272 15.94 -23.00 20.63
CA GLU A 272 15.50 -23.15 22.01
C GLU A 272 13.99 -23.41 22.06
N GLY A 273 13.55 -24.45 22.77
CA GLY A 273 12.13 -24.77 22.96
C GLY A 273 11.53 -25.81 22.00
N LEU A 274 12.35 -26.47 21.17
CA LEU A 274 11.88 -27.59 20.35
C LEU A 274 11.75 -28.88 21.18
N PRO A 275 10.68 -29.68 20.98
CA PRO A 275 10.59 -31.00 21.57
C PRO A 275 11.70 -31.94 21.09
N PRO A 276 12.21 -32.86 21.94
CA PRO A 276 13.21 -33.85 21.53
C PRO A 276 12.75 -34.67 20.32
N GLY A 277 13.67 -34.96 19.39
CA GLY A 277 13.41 -35.78 18.21
C GLY A 277 12.67 -35.09 17.06
N VAL A 278 12.26 -33.82 17.22
CA VAL A 278 11.62 -33.04 16.14
C VAL A 278 12.65 -32.51 15.14
N LEU A 279 13.85 -32.16 15.60
CA LEU A 279 14.90 -31.59 14.76
C LEU A 279 15.71 -32.69 14.05
N THR A 280 15.66 -32.71 12.72
CA THR A 280 16.48 -33.61 11.87
C THR A 280 17.87 -33.02 11.62
N GLU A 281 18.85 -33.85 11.23
CA GLU A 281 20.18 -33.36 10.83
C GLU A 281 20.10 -32.40 9.61
N GLY A 282 19.15 -32.62 8.71
CA GLY A 282 18.83 -31.70 7.62
C GLY A 282 18.38 -30.33 8.14
N ALA A 283 17.44 -30.32 9.10
CA ALA A 283 16.94 -29.10 9.73
C ALA A 283 18.04 -28.36 10.52
N THR A 284 18.90 -29.08 11.26
CA THR A 284 20.01 -28.49 12.03
C THR A 284 20.97 -27.70 11.13
N ARG A 285 21.29 -28.22 9.94
CA ARG A 285 22.18 -27.53 8.98
C ARG A 285 21.62 -26.22 8.45
N LEU A 286 20.32 -26.00 8.55
CA LEU A 286 19.66 -24.79 8.08
C LEU A 286 19.58 -23.70 9.15
N LEU A 287 19.73 -24.02 10.45
CA LEU A 287 19.57 -23.06 11.55
C LEU A 287 20.39 -21.77 11.41
N PRO A 288 21.68 -21.79 10.98
CA PRO A 288 22.45 -20.56 10.81
C PRO A 288 21.85 -19.56 9.81
N ALA A 289 21.08 -20.05 8.82
CA ALA A 289 20.42 -19.21 7.83
C ALA A 289 19.10 -18.61 8.34
N LEU A 290 18.57 -19.08 9.47
CA LEU A 290 17.25 -18.74 10.02
C LEU A 290 17.34 -17.85 11.27
N GLU A 291 18.45 -17.15 11.44
CA GLU A 291 18.71 -16.29 12.60
C GLU A 291 17.55 -15.30 12.85
N GLY A 292 17.13 -15.20 14.11
CA GLY A 292 16.06 -14.29 14.54
C GLY A 292 14.65 -14.74 14.20
N ALA A 293 14.48 -15.95 13.62
CA ALA A 293 13.17 -16.51 13.36
C ALA A 293 12.55 -17.13 14.63
N THR A 294 11.22 -17.05 14.74
CA THR A 294 10.43 -17.87 15.65
C THR A 294 9.71 -18.95 14.87
N ILE A 295 9.80 -20.19 15.32
CA ILE A 295 9.00 -21.30 14.80
C ILE A 295 7.89 -21.67 15.77
N SER A 296 6.73 -22.01 15.23
CA SER A 296 5.64 -22.61 15.99
C SER A 296 4.97 -23.73 15.22
N SER A 297 4.48 -24.72 15.96
CA SER A 297 3.67 -25.81 15.43
C SER A 297 2.29 -25.80 16.07
N GLU A 298 1.27 -25.90 15.24
CA GLU A 298 -0.10 -26.28 15.57
C GLU A 298 -0.43 -27.59 14.85
N PRO A 299 -1.45 -28.36 15.29
CA PRO A 299 -1.77 -29.65 14.66
C PRO A 299 -1.95 -29.62 13.13
N SER A 300 -2.38 -28.48 12.58
CA SER A 300 -2.65 -28.28 11.16
C SER A 300 -1.62 -27.38 10.44
N ALA A 301 -0.63 -26.82 11.14
CA ALA A 301 0.28 -25.84 10.53
C ALA A 301 1.64 -25.77 11.25
N LEU A 302 2.71 -25.82 10.45
CA LEU A 302 4.04 -25.36 10.86
C LEU A 302 4.24 -23.95 10.36
N ARG A 303 4.67 -23.04 11.24
CA ARG A 303 4.86 -21.64 10.92
C ARG A 303 6.24 -21.17 11.32
N LEU A 304 6.90 -20.45 10.43
CA LEU A 304 8.16 -19.76 10.68
C LEU A 304 7.93 -18.26 10.49
N TRP A 305 8.37 -17.44 11.43
CA TRP A 305 8.13 -16.00 11.42
C TRP A 305 9.41 -15.22 11.67
N TRP A 306 9.63 -14.18 10.87
CA TRP A 306 10.65 -13.16 11.09
C TRP A 306 10.00 -11.79 11.33
N PRO A 307 10.58 -10.97 12.23
CA PRO A 307 10.10 -9.61 12.47
C PRO A 307 10.32 -8.67 11.27
N THR A 308 11.28 -8.99 10.40
CA THR A 308 11.55 -8.30 9.13
C THR A 308 11.48 -9.28 7.95
N VAL A 309 11.30 -8.82 6.72
CA VAL A 309 11.36 -9.68 5.53
C VAL A 309 12.81 -10.06 5.28
N PRO A 310 13.20 -11.34 5.42
CA PRO A 310 14.57 -11.76 5.20
C PRO A 310 14.88 -11.87 3.70
N GLY A 311 16.17 -12.04 3.36
CA GLY A 311 16.61 -12.24 1.98
C GLY A 311 16.10 -13.55 1.37
N GLY A 312 16.08 -13.63 0.03
CA GLY A 312 15.53 -14.78 -0.70
C GLY A 312 16.17 -16.13 -0.35
N GLU A 313 17.47 -16.15 -0.06
CA GLU A 313 18.18 -17.37 0.38
C GLU A 313 17.67 -17.87 1.74
N THR A 314 17.51 -16.96 2.72
CA THR A 314 16.92 -17.26 4.03
C THR A 314 15.47 -17.73 3.90
N VAL A 315 14.68 -17.11 3.02
CA VAL A 315 13.31 -17.55 2.73
C VAL A 315 13.30 -18.99 2.20
N GLY A 316 14.17 -19.32 1.25
CA GLY A 316 14.31 -20.68 0.74
C GLY A 316 14.78 -21.69 1.80
N ALA A 317 15.75 -21.31 2.63
CA ALA A 317 16.19 -22.11 3.77
C ALA A 317 15.05 -22.38 4.75
N GLY A 318 14.22 -21.37 5.04
CA GLY A 318 13.07 -21.50 5.93
C GLY A 318 12.00 -22.45 5.40
N ALA A 319 11.73 -22.40 4.10
CA ALA A 319 10.81 -23.35 3.46
C ALA A 319 11.32 -24.79 3.54
N ARG A 320 12.61 -25.01 3.26
CA ARG A 320 13.25 -26.33 3.43
C ARG A 320 13.21 -26.80 4.89
N PHE A 321 13.45 -25.91 5.83
CA PHE A 321 13.39 -26.20 7.26
C PHE A 321 11.98 -26.65 7.68
N LEU A 322 10.93 -25.94 7.25
CA LEU A 322 9.55 -26.37 7.50
C LEU A 322 9.26 -27.75 6.90
N ALA A 323 9.75 -28.04 5.70
CA ALA A 323 9.59 -29.34 5.05
C ALA A 323 10.33 -30.47 5.78
N GLU A 324 11.54 -30.22 6.29
CA GLU A 324 12.29 -31.17 7.11
C GLU A 324 11.53 -31.51 8.40
N LEU A 325 11.00 -30.50 9.09
CA LEU A 325 10.22 -30.69 10.30
C LEU A 325 8.89 -31.41 10.05
N ALA A 326 8.23 -31.17 8.91
CA ALA A 326 7.04 -31.91 8.50
C ALA A 326 7.35 -33.38 8.16
N GLY A 327 8.56 -33.66 7.69
CA GLY A 327 9.01 -34.99 7.27
C GLY A 327 9.64 -35.84 8.36
N GLY A 328 9.91 -35.28 9.54
CA GLY A 328 10.66 -35.90 10.63
C GLY A 328 10.30 -37.37 10.88
N ASP A 329 11.31 -38.23 10.79
CA ASP A 329 11.15 -39.66 10.96
C ASP A 329 11.02 -39.99 12.45
N ARG A 330 9.78 -40.19 12.93
CA ARG A 330 9.52 -40.65 14.31
C ARG A 330 9.89 -42.13 14.52
N SER A 331 10.68 -42.74 13.65
CA SER A 331 11.27 -44.06 13.88
C SER A 331 12.13 -44.10 15.16
N LEU A 332 12.53 -42.94 15.71
CA LEU A 332 12.96 -42.78 17.10
C LEU A 332 11.75 -42.66 18.03
N GLY A 333 11.17 -43.81 18.36
CA GLY A 333 10.11 -43.94 19.37
C GLY A 333 10.54 -43.41 20.75
N ALA A 334 9.54 -43.12 21.59
CA ALA A 334 9.61 -42.48 22.92
C ALA A 334 10.46 -43.17 24.00
N PHE A 335 11.42 -44.01 23.64
CA PHE A 335 12.32 -44.71 24.55
C PHE A 335 13.74 -44.77 23.96
N ARG A 336 14.50 -43.70 24.15
CA ARG A 336 15.97 -43.73 24.30
C ARG A 336 16.39 -42.63 25.27
#